data_AF-A0A357PQH8-F1
#
_entry.id   AF-A0A357PQH8-F1
#
_cell.length_a   1.000
_cell.length_b   1.000
_cell.length_c   1.000
_cell.angle_alpha   90.00
_cell.angle_beta   90.00
_cell.angle_gamma   90.00
#
_symmetry.space_group_name_H-M   'P 1'
#
loop_
_entity.id
_entity.type
_entity.pdbx_description
1 polymer ?
#
loop_
_entity_poly.entity_id
_entity_poly.type
_entity_poly.pdbx_seq_one_letter_code
_entity_poly.pdbx_strand_id
1 'polypeptide(L)' 'MILPDFKGFPRSGRIIGIDWGATRTGVAVSDATREFLFVRPQIVVKNPNDIPAKIVDVAITEQAVGIIIGLPL' A
#
# COMPACT_ATOMS: atom_id res chain seq x y z
N MET A 1 -6.77 -5.67 -9.78
CA MET A 1 -6.11 -6.38 -10.90
C MET A 1 -4.64 -6.49 -10.57
N ILE A 2 -4.09 -7.70 -10.45
CA ILE A 2 -2.64 -7.90 -10.31
C ILE A 2 -2.08 -7.78 -11.73
N LEU A 3 -1.22 -6.79 -11.99
CA LEU A 3 -0.68 -6.54 -13.32
C LEU A 3 0.54 -7.45 -13.56
N PRO A 4 0.52 -8.29 -14.62
CA PRO A 4 1.64 -9.18 -14.94
C PRO A 4 2.83 -8.45 -15.59
N ASP A 5 2.61 -7.23 -16.13
CA ASP A 5 3.65 -6.32 -16.63
C ASP A 5 3.49 -4.95 -15.95
N PHE A 6 4.57 -4.46 -15.33
CA PHE A 6 4.62 -3.18 -14.62
C PHE A 6 4.38 -1.97 -15.54
N LYS A 7 4.43 -2.14 -16.87
CA LYS A 7 4.11 -1.07 -17.84
C LYS A 7 2.69 -0.53 -17.71
N GLY A 8 1.76 -1.33 -17.19
CA GLY A 8 0.38 -0.90 -16.91
C GLY A 8 0.21 -0.14 -15.58
N PHE A 9 1.26 -0.05 -14.76
CA PHE A 9 1.18 0.64 -13.48
C PHE A 9 1.01 2.16 -13.72
N PRO A 10 0.09 2.84 -13.01
CA PRO A 10 -0.15 4.27 -13.22
C PRO A 10 1.13 5.08 -13.08
N ARG A 11 1.29 6.16 -13.84
CA ARG A 11 2.49 7.02 -13.82
C ARG A 11 2.37 8.27 -12.94
N SER A 12 1.15 8.62 -12.54
CA SER A 12 0.84 9.75 -11.66
C SER A 12 -0.23 9.35 -10.64
N GLY A 13 -0.47 10.19 -9.62
CA GLY A 13 -1.40 9.90 -8.53
C GLY A 13 -0.75 9.17 -7.37
N ARG A 14 -1.44 9.17 -6.22
CA ARG A 14 -0.91 8.61 -4.96
C ARG A 14 -0.80 7.10 -5.06
N ILE A 15 0.28 6.56 -4.52
CA ILE A 15 0.47 5.12 -4.37
C ILE A 15 0.73 4.78 -2.90
N ILE A 16 0.38 3.56 -2.52
CA ILE A 16 0.63 3.04 -1.18
C ILE A 16 1.75 2.01 -1.24
N GLY A 17 2.75 2.18 -0.38
CA GLY A 17 3.77 1.18 -0.09
C GLY A 17 3.40 0.40 1.18
N ILE A 18 3.48 -0.93 1.08
CA ILE A 18 3.17 -1.87 2.16
C ILE A 18 4.42 -2.68 2.49
N ASP A 19 4.85 -2.61 3.74
CA ASP A 19 5.84 -3.51 4.32
C ASP A 19 5.10 -4.62 5.07
N TRP A 20 5.00 -5.79 4.42
CA TRP A 20 4.09 -6.85 4.84
C TRP A 20 4.61 -7.59 6.07
N GLY A 21 3.83 -7.58 7.15
CA GLY A 21 4.12 -8.37 8.34
C GLY A 21 2.85 -9.03 8.90
N ALA A 22 2.99 -10.22 9.48
CA ALA A 22 1.86 -11.07 9.87
C ALA A 22 0.88 -10.42 10.86
N THR A 23 1.33 -9.53 11.74
CA THR A 23 0.47 -8.84 12.73
C THR A 23 0.65 -7.33 12.78
N ARG A 24 1.77 -6.84 12.23
CA ARG A 24 2.11 -5.42 12.12
C ARG A 24 2.59 -5.19 10.70
N THR A 25 1.90 -4.33 9.98
CA THR A 25 2.20 -3.99 8.59
C THR A 25 2.49 -2.50 8.49
N GLY A 26 3.65 -2.18 7.94
CA GLY A 26 4.06 -0.79 7.67
C GLY A 26 3.28 -0.24 6.48
N VAL A 27 2.89 1.03 6.57
CA VAL A 27 2.15 1.73 5.51
C VAL A 27 2.79 3.08 5.25
N ALA A 28 3.01 3.38 3.98
CA ALA A 28 3.40 4.71 3.54
C ALA A 28 2.64 5.11 2.28
N VAL A 29 2.38 6.40 2.12
CA VAL A 29 1.64 6.96 1.00
C VAL A 29 2.48 8.03 0.34
N SER A 30 2.59 7.98 -0.98
CA SER A 30 3.23 9.06 -1.73
C SER A 30 2.32 10.27 -1.84
N ASP A 31 2.89 11.44 -2.15
CA ASP A 31 2.08 12.49 -2.76
C ASP A 31 1.68 12.11 -4.21
N ALA A 32 0.90 12.97 -4.87
CA ALA A 32 0.41 12.69 -6.23
C ALA A 32 1.52 12.80 -7.30
N THR A 33 2.58 13.58 -7.04
CA THR A 33 3.76 13.66 -7.91
C THR A 33 4.72 12.49 -7.71
N ARG A 34 4.65 11.85 -6.54
CA ARG A 34 5.49 10.72 -6.08
C ARG A 34 6.93 11.12 -5.77
N GLU A 35 7.19 12.40 -5.57
CA GLU A 35 8.49 12.92 -5.14
C GLU A 35 8.68 12.76 -3.62
N PHE A 36 7.58 12.77 -2.87
CA PHE A 36 7.59 12.66 -1.42
C PHE A 36 6.77 11.48 -0.93
N LEU A 37 7.15 10.97 0.23
CA LEU A 37 6.54 9.82 0.85
C LEU A 37 6.29 10.12 2.33
N PHE A 38 5.10 9.76 2.79
CA PHE A 38 4.63 10.05 4.13
C PHE A 38 4.25 8.75 4.83
N VAL A 39 4.87 8.52 5.98
CA VAL A 39 4.57 7.35 6.81
C VAL A 39 3.15 7.51 7.39
N ARG A 40 2.41 6.41 7.46
CA ARG A 40 1.13 6.33 8.16
C ARG A 40 1.27 5.47 9.41
N PRO A 41 0.33 5.57 10.37
CA PRO A 41 0.27 4.61 11.46
C PRO A 41 0.28 3.17 10.91
N GLN A 42 1.00 2.29 11.60
CA GLN A 42 1.05 0.88 11.22
C GLN A 42 -0.34 0.25 11.33
N ILE A 43 -0.64 -0.66 10.41
CA ILE A 43 -1.80 -1.55 10.56
C ILE A 43 -1.40 -2.62 11.56
N VAL A 44 -2.11 -2.67 12.69
CA VAL A 44 -1.92 -3.67 13.73
C VAL A 44 -3.20 -4.48 13.87
N VAL A 45 -3.11 -5.79 13.70
CA VAL A 45 -4.25 -6.71 13.78
C VAL A 45 -3.94 -7.88 14.70
N LYS A 46 -5.01 -8.50 15.25
CA LYS A 46 -4.88 -9.76 16.01
C LYS A 46 -4.82 -10.96 15.07
N ASN A 47 -5.64 -10.95 14.01
CA ASN A 47 -5.69 -12.00 13.02
C ASN A 47 -5.03 -11.50 11.71
N PRO A 48 -3.96 -12.16 11.21
CA PRO A 48 -3.30 -11.78 9.96
C PRO A 48 -4.23 -11.65 8.75
N ASN A 49 -5.33 -12.43 8.75
CA ASN A 49 -6.32 -12.40 7.66
C ASN A 49 -7.10 -11.08 7.59
N ASP A 50 -7.01 -10.21 8.60
CA ASP A 50 -7.66 -8.90 8.61
C ASP A 50 -6.83 -7.82 7.87
N ILE A 51 -5.55 -8.07 7.60
CA ILE A 51 -4.63 -7.10 6.98
C ILE A 51 -5.10 -6.65 5.59
N PRO A 52 -5.50 -7.54 4.66
CA PRO A 52 -5.93 -7.11 3.32
C PRO A 52 -7.06 -6.10 3.34
N ALA A 53 -8.07 -6.30 4.20
CA ALA A 53 -9.20 -5.39 4.31
C ALA A 53 -8.75 -4.00 4.80
N LYS A 54 -7.85 -3.95 5.79
CA LYS A 54 -7.29 -2.68 6.28
C LYS A 54 -6.45 -1.95 5.24
N ILE A 55 -5.69 -2.67 4.41
CA ILE A 55 -4.96 -2.05 3.29
C ILE A 55 -5.93 -1.44 2.28
N VAL A 56 -7.05 -2.12 1.99
CA VAL A 56 -8.11 -1.60 1.10
C VAL A 56 -8.73 -0.33 1.67
N ASP A 57 -9.04 -0.29 2.97
CA ASP A 57 -9.58 0.92 3.62
C ASP A 57 -8.65 2.13 3.46
N VAL A 58 -7.33 1.92 3.64
CA VAL A 58 -6.32 2.99 3.41
C VAL A 58 -6.28 3.39 1.94
N ALA A 59 -6.29 2.43 1.01
CA ALA A 59 -6.28 2.70 -0.44
C ALA A 59 -7.46 3.55 -0.89
N ILE A 60 -8.66 3.25 -0.38
CA ILE A 60 -9.86 4.03 -0.68
C ILE A 60 -9.74 5.44 -0.08
N THR A 61 -9.33 5.55 1.19
CA THR A 61 -9.23 6.82 1.91
C THR A 61 -8.23 7.77 1.27
N GLU A 62 -7.07 7.25 0.85
CA GLU A 62 -5.99 8.03 0.23
C GLU A 62 -6.22 8.25 -1.28
N GLN A 63 -7.28 7.68 -1.85
CA GLN A 63 -7.55 7.65 -3.29
C GLN A 63 -6.33 7.13 -4.07
N ALA A 64 -5.74 6.04 -3.58
CA ALA A 64 -4.55 5.46 -4.15
C ALA A 64 -4.86 4.82 -5.51
N VAL A 65 -4.01 5.09 -6.49
CA VAL A 65 -4.13 4.52 -7.84
C VAL A 65 -3.33 3.23 -7.99
N GLY A 66 -2.49 2.90 -7.01
CA GLY A 66 -1.64 1.71 -7.03
C GLY A 66 -1.16 1.33 -5.63
N ILE A 67 -0.90 0.03 -5.45
CA ILE A 67 -0.36 -0.55 -4.22
C ILE A 67 0.91 -1.31 -4.58
N ILE A 68 1.97 -1.08 -3.82
CA ILE A 68 3.24 -1.79 -3.91
C ILE A 68 3.43 -2.55 -2.60
N ILE A 69 3.65 -3.86 -2.68
CA ILE A 69 3.86 -4.72 -1.51
C ILE A 69 5.29 -5.22 -1.55
N GLY A 70 6.05 -4.95 -0.49
CA GLY A 70 7.37 -5.54 -0.29
C GLY A 70 7.23 -7.05 -0.09
N LEU A 71 7.90 -7.83 -0.93
CA LEU A 71 7.93 -9.29 -0.80
C LEU A 71 9.27 -9.68 -0.15
N PRO A 72 9.27 -10.19 1.09
CA PRO A 72 10.46 -10.82 1.65
C PRO A 72 10.71 -12.13 0.88
N LEU A 73 11.86 -12.22 0.22
CA LEU A 73 12.32 -13.41 -0.50
C LEU A 73 13.24 -14.26 0.37
#